data_AF-U1REJ4-F1
#
_entry.id   AF-U1REJ4-F1
#
_cell.length_a   1.000
_cell.length_b   1.000
_cell.length_c   1.000
_cell.angle_alpha   90.00
_cell.angle_beta   90.00
_cell.angle_gamma   90.00
#
_symmetry.space_group_name_H-M   'P 1'
#
loop_
_entity.id
_entity.type
_entity.pdbx_description
1 polymer ?
#
loop_
_entity_poly.entity_id
_entity_poly.type
_entity_poly.pdbx_seq_one_letter_code
_entity_poly.pdbx_strand_id
1 'polypeptide(L)'
;MFIALLVLDAWRLMHSPDVSASGAAIVGFYPLFVLGFCGPLNLVGAIVASSRAKEKPAKWKLNRLGMILNLSPYVIFFVIMFVGMIVEAFLS
;
A
#
# COMPACT_ATOMS: atom_id res chain seq x y z
N MET A 1 -4.98 0.69 -7.78
CA MET A 1 -5.75 -0.57 -7.89
C MET A 1 -4.86 -1.81 -7.86
N PHE A 2 -3.68 -1.80 -8.52
CA PHE A 2 -2.76 -2.95 -8.55
C PHE A 2 -2.20 -3.41 -7.19
N ILE A 3 -1.87 -2.47 -6.30
CA ILE A 3 -1.26 -2.79 -4.99
C ILE A 3 -2.21 -3.62 -4.11
N ALA A 4 -3.50 -3.27 -4.05
CA ALA A 4 -4.47 -3.99 -3.23
C ALA A 4 -4.70 -5.43 -3.72
N LEU A 5 -4.75 -5.64 -5.04
CA LEU A 5 -4.87 -6.97 -5.62
C LEU A 5 -3.62 -7.82 -5.36
N LEU A 6 -2.44 -7.20 -5.40
CA LEU A 6 -1.17 -7.88 -5.14
C LEU A 6 -1.00 -8.27 -3.66
N VAL A 7 -1.49 -7.42 -2.74
CA VAL A 7 -1.56 -7.76 -1.31
C VAL A 7 -2.52 -8.93 -1.07
N LEU A 8 -3.67 -8.95 -1.75
CA LEU A 8 -4.67 -10.02 -1.61
C LEU A 8 -4.17 -11.35 -2.21
N ASP A 9 -3.42 -11.28 -3.30
CA ASP A 9 -2.76 -12.44 -3.91
C ASP A 9 -1.64 -13.00 -3.02
N ALA A 10 -0.82 -12.13 -2.42
CA ALA A 10 0.18 -12.54 -1.43
C ALA A 10 -0.46 -13.20 -0.19
N TRP A 11 -1.58 -12.67 0.32
CA TRP A 11 -2.34 -13.28 1.40
C TRP A 11 -2.82 -14.69 1.04
N ARG A 12 -3.39 -14.85 -0.16
CA ARG A 12 -3.85 -16.14 -0.67
C ARG A 12 -2.71 -17.16 -0.73
N LEU A 13 -1.55 -16.77 -1.26
CA LEU A 13 -0.39 -17.67 -1.39
C LEU A 13 0.17 -18.10 -0.02
N MET A 14 0.22 -17.21 0.97
CA MET A 14 0.67 -17.53 2.33
C MET A 14 -0.24 -18.51 3.08
N HIS A 15 -1.52 -18.56 2.71
CA HIS A 15 -2.51 -19.43 3.35
C HIS A 15 -2.87 -20.65 2.48
N SER A 16 -2.10 -20.91 1.42
CA SER A 16 -2.25 -22.12 0.63
C SER A 16 -1.75 -23.33 1.42
N PRO A 17 -2.46 -24.47 1.41
CA PRO A 17 -2.01 -25.68 2.09
C PRO A 17 -0.66 -26.21 1.57
N ASP A 18 -0.28 -25.82 0.35
CA ASP A 18 0.94 -26.28 -0.33
C ASP A 18 2.17 -25.40 -0.08
N VAL A 19 2.03 -24.31 0.70
CA VAL A 19 3.14 -23.39 0.94
C VAL A 19 4.05 -23.90 2.05
N SER A 20 5.35 -23.95 1.80
CA SER A 20 6.33 -24.24 2.85
C SER A 20 6.45 -23.08 3.83
N ALA A 21 6.90 -23.34 5.07
CA ALA A 21 7.11 -22.27 6.06
C ALA A 21 8.07 -21.17 5.57
N SER A 22 9.11 -21.53 4.82
CA SER A 22 10.02 -20.56 4.19
C SER A 22 9.37 -19.83 3.02
N GLY A 23 8.52 -20.49 2.24
CA GLY A 23 7.74 -19.89 1.16
C GLY A 23 6.73 -18.86 1.69
N ALA A 24 6.03 -19.18 2.78
CA ALA A 24 5.11 -18.26 3.44
C ALA A 24 5.84 -17.01 3.95
N ALA A 25 7.03 -17.18 4.53
CA ALA A 25 7.85 -16.05 4.97
C ALA A 25 8.22 -15.13 3.79
N ILE A 26 8.71 -15.68 2.67
CA ILE A 26 9.10 -14.89 1.49
C ILE A 26 7.91 -14.14 0.87
N VAL A 27 6.77 -14.81 0.74
CA VAL A 27 5.54 -14.19 0.20
C VAL A 27 4.99 -13.14 1.16
N GLY A 28 5.14 -13.33 2.48
CA GLY A 28 4.78 -12.33 3.50
C GLY A 28 5.57 -11.02 3.41
N PHE A 29 6.74 -11.04 2.78
CA PHE A 29 7.51 -9.82 2.48
C PHE A 29 7.11 -9.15 1.16
N TYR A 30 6.31 -9.76 0.27
CA TYR A 30 5.91 -9.14 -0.99
C TYR A 30 5.22 -7.78 -0.83
N PRO A 31 4.32 -7.54 0.14
CA PRO A 31 3.78 -6.21 0.41
C PRO A 31 4.88 -5.16 0.65
N LEU A 32 6.00 -5.53 1.29
CA LEU A 32 7.13 -4.63 1.54
C LEU A 32 7.96 -4.34 0.28
N PHE A 33 8.16 -5.32 -0.62
CA PHE A 33 8.80 -5.07 -1.92
C PHE A 33 7.95 -4.18 -2.84
N VAL A 34 6.63 -4.39 -2.81
CA VAL A 34 5.67 -3.58 -3.57
C VAL A 34 5.64 -2.15 -3.06
N LEU A 35 5.73 -1.95 -1.74
CA LEU A 35 5.91 -0.62 -1.15
C LEU A 35 7.27 -0.01 -1.50
N GLY A 36 8.35 -0.77 -1.41
CA GLY A 36 9.69 -0.29 -1.73
C GLY A 36 9.87 0.14 -3.18
N PHE A 37 9.19 -0.53 -4.12
CA PHE A 37 9.36 -0.29 -5.56
C PHE A 37 8.18 0.46 -6.21
N CYS A 38 6.93 0.04 -5.98
CA CYS A 38 5.74 0.74 -6.49
C CYS A 38 5.34 1.94 -5.62
N GLY A 39 5.73 1.96 -4.35
CA GLY A 39 5.52 3.12 -3.47
C GLY A 39 6.20 4.39 -4.02
N PRO A 40 7.49 4.41 -4.35
CA PRO A 40 8.10 5.59 -4.96
C PRO A 40 7.40 6.05 -6.25
N LEU A 41 6.87 5.13 -7.06
CA LEU A 41 6.15 5.44 -8.29
C LEU A 41 4.77 6.08 -8.05
N ASN A 42 4.04 5.67 -7.00
CA ASN A 42 2.80 6.33 -6.58
C ASN A 42 3.08 7.73 -5.97
N LEU A 43 4.28 7.97 -5.43
CA LEU A 43 4.66 9.28 -4.90
C LEU A 43 4.80 10.35 -6.00
N VAL A 44 5.10 9.95 -7.24
CA VAL A 44 5.15 10.86 -8.40
C VAL A 44 3.83 11.62 -8.56
N GLY A 45 2.69 10.94 -8.42
CA GLY A 45 1.38 11.59 -8.49
C GLY A 45 1.16 12.59 -7.35
N ALA A 46 1.64 12.29 -6.14
CA ALA A 46 1.58 13.21 -5.00
C ALA A 46 2.49 14.44 -5.20
N ILE A 47 3.71 14.25 -5.70
CA ILE A 47 4.67 15.32 -6.01
C ILE A 47 4.12 16.24 -7.11
N VAL A 48 3.60 15.66 -8.19
CA VAL A 48 3.00 16.41 -9.32
C VAL A 48 1.75 17.18 -8.87
N ALA A 49 0.90 16.59 -8.04
CA ALA A 49 -0.29 17.27 -7.56
C ALA A 49 0.03 18.37 -6.53
N SER A 50 1.08 18.18 -5.72
CA SER A 50 1.56 19.18 -4.75
C SER A 50 2.17 20.40 -5.45
N SER A 51 3.01 20.18 -6.48
CA SER A 51 3.62 21.28 -7.24
C SER A 51 2.61 22.16 -7.96
N ARG A 52 1.43 21.60 -8.27
CA ARG A 52 0.33 22.27 -8.97
C ARG A 52 -0.77 22.77 -8.03
N ALA A 53 -0.58 22.72 -6.71
CA ALA A 53 -1.60 23.10 -5.72
C ALA A 53 -2.06 24.57 -5.81
N LYS A 54 -1.30 25.44 -6.50
CA LYS A 54 -1.65 26.85 -6.75
C LYS A 54 -2.38 27.09 -8.09
N GLU A 55 -2.66 26.05 -8.88
CA GLU A 55 -3.39 26.19 -10.16
C GLU A 55 -4.89 26.50 -9.95
N LYS A 56 -5.57 26.93 -11.03
CA LYS A 56 -7.00 27.30 -11.06
C LYS A 56 -7.89 26.29 -10.27
N PRO A 57 -8.97 26.76 -9.60
CA PRO A 57 -9.77 25.94 -8.68
C PRO A 57 -10.33 24.63 -9.27
N ALA A 58 -10.66 24.60 -10.57
CA ALA A 58 -11.08 23.37 -11.25
C ALA A 58 -9.99 22.28 -11.29
N LYS A 59 -8.71 22.67 -11.43
CA LYS A 59 -7.56 21.76 -11.39
C LYS A 59 -7.16 21.39 -9.97
N TRP A 60 -7.43 22.26 -8.99
CA TRP A 60 -7.19 21.98 -7.58
C TRP A 60 -7.95 20.76 -7.08
N LYS A 61 -9.23 20.60 -7.48
CA LYS A 61 -10.04 19.44 -7.09
C LYS A 61 -9.46 18.12 -7.64
N LEU A 62 -9.01 18.13 -8.90
CA LEU A 62 -8.36 16.97 -9.53
C LEU A 62 -6.99 16.66 -8.92
N ASN A 63 -6.18 17.68 -8.61
CA ASN A 63 -4.92 17.48 -7.89
C ASN A 63 -5.13 16.88 -6.51
N ARG A 64 -6.12 17.38 -5.76
CA ARG A 64 -6.41 16.87 -4.42
C ARG A 64 -6.87 15.41 -4.48
N LEU A 65 -7.68 15.05 -5.47
CA LEU A 65 -8.04 13.67 -5.74
C LEU A 65 -6.81 12.82 -6.09
N GLY A 66 -5.92 13.34 -6.95
CA GLY A 66 -4.65 12.70 -7.27
C GLY A 66 -3.78 12.44 -6.04
N MET A 67 -3.65 13.42 -5.13
CA MET A 67 -2.92 13.24 -3.86
C MET A 67 -3.58 12.16 -3.00
N ILE A 68 -4.90 12.22 -2.79
CA ILE A 68 -5.62 11.25 -1.95
C ILE A 68 -5.49 9.84 -2.51
N LEU A 69 -5.67 9.64 -3.82
CA LEU A 69 -5.56 8.34 -4.47
C LEU A 69 -4.13 7.78 -4.44
N ASN A 70 -3.11 8.65 -4.45
CA ASN A 70 -1.72 8.24 -4.36
C ASN A 70 -1.29 7.96 -2.92
N LEU A 71 -1.75 8.74 -1.93
CA LEU A 71 -1.38 8.57 -0.52
C LEU A 71 -2.18 7.48 0.22
N SER A 72 -3.43 7.25 -0.17
CA SER A 72 -4.33 6.34 0.56
C SER A 72 -3.80 4.90 0.70
N PRO A 73 -3.09 4.31 -0.28
CA PRO A 73 -2.57 2.95 -0.13
C PRO A 73 -1.55 2.83 1.00
N TYR A 74 -0.72 3.86 1.25
CA TYR A 74 0.24 3.83 2.36
C TYR A 74 -0.47 3.93 3.70
N VAL A 75 -1.44 4.85 3.82
CA VAL A 75 -2.20 5.03 5.05
C VAL A 75 -2.95 3.74 5.40
N ILE A 76 -3.64 3.13 4.42
CA ILE A 76 -4.34 1.86 4.60
C ILE A 76 -3.37 0.76 5.02
N PHE A 77 -2.22 0.65 4.35
CA PHE A 77 -1.21 -0.35 4.69
C PHE A 77 -0.68 -0.18 6.12
N PHE A 78 -0.27 1.03 6.51
CA PHE A 78 0.24 1.29 7.85
C PHE A 78 -0.82 0.98 8.90
N VAL A 79 -2.08 1.36 8.68
CA VAL A 79 -3.17 1.03 9.60
C VAL A 79 -3.33 -0.48 9.76
N ILE A 80 -3.36 -1.24 8.66
CA ILE A 80 -3.48 -2.71 8.72
C ILE A 80 -2.27 -3.33 9.43
N MET A 81 -1.06 -2.88 9.12
CA MET A 81 0.18 -3.37 9.73
C MET A 81 0.20 -3.12 11.24
N PHE A 82 -0.09 -1.90 11.69
CA PHE A 82 -0.14 -1.56 13.11
C PHE A 82 -1.25 -2.32 13.84
N VAL A 83 -2.43 -2.45 13.23
CA VAL A 83 -3.52 -3.27 13.80
C VAL A 83 -3.07 -4.73 13.91
N GLY A 84 -2.42 -5.29 12.89
CA GLY A 84 -1.89 -6.66 12.92
C GLY A 84 -0.88 -6.87 14.04
N MET A 85 0.12 -5.97 14.18
CA MET A 85 1.11 -6.03 15.26
C MET A 85 0.47 -5.92 16.65
N ILE A 86 -0.51 -5.03 16.81
CA ILE A 86 -1.24 -4.86 18.06
C ILE A 86 -2.02 -6.14 18.39
N VAL A 87 -2.77 -6.68 17.42
CA VAL A 87 -3.55 -7.91 17.58
C VAL A 87 -2.65 -9.09 17.94
N GLU A 88 -1.51 -9.26 17.26
CA GLU A 88 -0.53 -10.30 17.59
C GLU A 88 -0.03 -10.16 19.03
N ALA A 89 0.35 -8.96 19.46
CA ALA A 89 0.84 -8.71 20.83
C ALA A 89 -0.22 -8.96 21.93
N PHE A 90 -1.52 -8.86 21.60
CA PHE A 90 -2.61 -9.18 22.54
C PHE A 90 -3.04 -10.65 22.53
N LEU A 91 -2.73 -11.38 21.45
CA LEU A 91 -3.11 -12.80 21.28
C LEU A 91 -1.94 -13.78 21.53
N SER A 92 -0.71 -13.26 21.69
CA SER A 92 0.50 -13.99 22.10
C SER A 92 0.62 -14.13 23.61
#